data_AF-A0A0C3DU78-F1
#
_entry.id   AF-A0A0C3DU78-F1
#
_cell.length_a   1.000
_cell.length_b   1.000
_cell.length_c   1.000
_cell.angle_alpha   90.00
_cell.angle_beta   90.00
_cell.angle_gamma   90.00
#
_symmetry.space_group_name_H-M   'P 1'
#
loop_
_entity.id
_entity.type
_entity.pdbx_description
1 polymer ?
#
loop_
_entity_poly.entity_id
_entity_poly.type
_entity_poly.pdbx_seq_one_letter_code
_entity_poly.pdbx_strand_id
1 'polypeptide(L)'
;QWTSLCMSLGIEGFYVAVCGGVEDLSAPKLFFSPKGEMFVRAVLDIEPRRLALKFESFVISGLEEVLHDNQVTSTVQMNYDNYERKVVEWFGVELIGWPTDLLPIRNPGHIGGRDQVQKLLNALTTKASYWKKLSEEELRRRIVLNGERQARGENVYKPHKKCTLQGTEKSPATVAPNTDASDLDDSDGGNMA
;
A
#
# COMPACT_ATOMS: atom_id res chain seq x y z
N GLN A 1 25.73 8.33 -36.82
CA GLN A 1 25.07 7.99 -38.11
C GLN A 1 23.64 8.55 -38.19
N TRP A 2 22.80 8.38 -37.17
CA TRP A 2 21.40 8.88 -37.15
C TRP A 2 21.23 10.37 -37.45
N THR A 3 22.07 11.23 -36.87
CA THR A 3 22.01 12.70 -37.06
C THR A 3 22.23 13.13 -38.50
N SER A 4 23.18 12.48 -39.19
CA SER A 4 23.50 12.78 -40.60
C SER A 4 22.36 12.35 -41.54
N LEU A 5 21.69 11.24 -41.22
CA LEU A 5 20.52 10.75 -41.96
C LEU A 5 19.30 11.67 -41.78
N CYS A 6 19.08 12.17 -40.57
CA CYS A 6 17.97 13.09 -40.30
C CYS A 6 18.11 14.39 -41.10
N MET A 7 19.33 14.92 -41.18
CA MET A 7 19.63 16.14 -41.94
C MET A 7 19.47 15.96 -43.46
N SER A 8 19.85 14.81 -44.02
CA SER A 8 19.74 14.59 -45.47
C SER A 8 18.32 14.25 -45.95
N LEU A 9 17.45 13.80 -45.05
CA LEU A 9 16.07 13.39 -45.36
C LEU A 9 15.00 14.37 -44.84
N GLY A 10 15.39 15.47 -44.19
CA GLY A 10 14.45 16.43 -43.60
C GLY A 10 13.62 15.85 -42.44
N ILE A 11 14.14 14.82 -41.76
CA ILE A 11 13.46 14.15 -40.65
C ILE A 11 13.75 14.91 -39.36
N GLU A 12 12.69 15.24 -38.63
CA GLU A 12 12.74 15.85 -37.30
C GLU A 12 12.24 14.83 -36.28
N GLY A 13 12.89 14.78 -35.12
CA GLY A 13 12.52 13.84 -34.06
C GLY A 13 13.48 13.85 -32.88
N PHE A 14 13.31 12.87 -32.01
CA PHE A 14 14.20 12.62 -30.90
C PHE A 14 14.25 11.13 -30.61
N TYR A 15 15.33 10.67 -29.99
CA TYR A 15 15.38 9.34 -29.38
C TYR A 15 15.97 9.42 -27.98
N VAL A 16 15.47 8.54 -27.13
CA VAL A 16 15.94 8.35 -25.77
C VAL A 16 16.29 6.87 -25.64
N ALA A 17 17.52 6.58 -25.22
CA ALA A 17 17.94 5.24 -24.85
C ALA A 17 18.37 5.26 -23.38
N VAL A 18 17.77 4.37 -22.59
CA VAL A 18 17.96 4.23 -21.14
C VAL A 18 18.45 2.82 -20.83
N CYS A 19 19.00 2.63 -19.63
CA CYS A 19 19.36 1.31 -19.15
C CYS A 19 18.13 0.44 -18.89
N GLY A 20 18.29 -0.86 -19.15
CA GLY A 20 17.23 -1.85 -18.95
C GLY A 20 17.26 -2.52 -17.58
N GLY A 21 18.42 -2.53 -16.92
CA GLY A 21 18.62 -3.16 -15.61
C GLY A 21 19.22 -2.21 -14.59
N VAL A 22 19.02 -2.53 -13.31
CA VAL A 22 19.55 -1.76 -12.16
C VAL A 22 21.08 -1.75 -12.12
N GLU A 23 21.71 -2.77 -12.68
CA GLU A 23 23.18 -2.95 -12.67
C GLU A 23 23.89 -2.15 -13.78
N ASP A 24 23.15 -1.61 -14.75
CA ASP A 24 23.72 -0.88 -15.87
C ASP A 24 23.87 0.62 -15.49
N LEU A 25 25.06 1.01 -15.05
CA LEU A 25 25.35 2.37 -14.54
C LEU A 25 25.60 3.44 -15.64
N SER A 26 25.07 3.25 -16.85
CA SER A 26 25.29 4.21 -17.94
C SER A 26 24.23 5.31 -17.95
N ALA A 27 24.63 6.57 -18.14
CA ALA A 27 23.67 7.68 -18.24
C ALA A 27 22.81 7.56 -19.52
N PRO A 28 21.53 7.98 -19.48
CA PRO A 28 20.66 7.99 -20.65
C PRO A 28 21.27 8.72 -21.85
N LYS A 29 21.19 8.09 -23.03
CA LYS A 29 21.60 8.70 -24.28
C LYS A 29 20.41 9.45 -24.88
N LEU A 30 20.63 10.73 -25.11
CA LEU A 30 19.63 11.68 -25.53
C LEU A 30 20.03 12.29 -26.86
N PHE A 31 19.11 12.30 -27.81
CA PHE A 31 19.24 13.07 -29.03
C PHE A 31 17.92 13.75 -29.34
N PHE A 32 17.99 15.05 -29.60
CA PHE A 32 16.85 15.86 -30.04
C PHE A 32 17.25 16.69 -31.24
N SER A 33 16.40 16.68 -32.25
CA SER A 33 16.36 17.77 -33.23
C SER A 33 15.78 19.04 -32.60
N PRO A 34 16.00 20.24 -33.19
CA PRO A 34 15.45 21.48 -32.65
C PRO A 34 13.93 21.45 -32.45
N LYS A 35 13.18 20.87 -33.42
CA LYS A 35 11.72 20.76 -33.27
C LYS A 35 11.32 19.67 -32.29
N GLY A 36 12.06 18.57 -32.23
CA GLY A 36 11.86 17.51 -31.24
C GLY A 36 12.02 18.01 -29.81
N GLU A 37 13.06 18.80 -29.54
CA GLU A 37 13.26 19.41 -28.22
C GLU A 37 12.15 20.42 -27.89
N MET A 38 11.78 21.26 -28.86
CA MET A 38 10.68 22.21 -28.70
C MET A 38 9.36 21.50 -28.38
N PHE A 39 9.06 20.38 -29.04
CA PHE A 39 7.87 19.58 -28.74
C PHE A 39 7.89 19.07 -27.28
N VAL A 40 9.01 18.51 -26.83
CA VAL A 40 9.10 17.97 -25.46
C VAL A 40 8.95 19.07 -24.41
N ARG A 41 9.56 20.23 -24.63
CA ARG A 41 9.45 21.37 -23.70
C ARG A 41 8.07 22.03 -23.74
N ALA A 42 7.55 22.35 -24.94
CA ALA A 42 6.36 23.18 -25.09
C ALA A 42 5.05 22.40 -25.08
N VAL A 43 5.05 21.13 -25.49
CA VAL A 43 3.83 20.30 -25.57
C VAL A 43 3.75 19.33 -24.40
N LEU A 44 4.86 18.67 -24.06
CA LEU A 44 4.88 17.73 -22.92
C LEU A 44 5.12 18.43 -21.58
N ASP A 45 5.54 19.71 -21.60
CA ASP A 45 5.90 20.49 -20.41
C ASP A 45 6.92 19.79 -19.51
N ILE A 46 7.90 19.14 -20.14
CA ILE A 46 8.92 18.34 -19.46
C ILE A 46 10.30 18.70 -20.02
N GLU A 47 11.28 18.89 -19.14
CA GLU A 47 12.68 18.99 -19.54
C GLU A 47 13.15 17.68 -20.21
N PRO A 48 13.86 17.72 -21.35
CA PRO A 48 14.31 16.51 -22.06
C PRO A 48 15.05 15.49 -21.20
N ARG A 49 15.90 15.97 -20.28
CA ARG A 49 16.61 15.09 -19.33
C ARG A 49 15.65 14.43 -18.32
N ARG A 50 14.62 15.16 -17.89
CA ARG A 50 13.59 14.63 -16.99
C ARG A 50 12.68 13.62 -17.68
N LEU A 51 12.41 13.80 -18.97
CA LEU A 51 11.75 12.79 -19.81
C LEU A 51 12.57 11.49 -19.82
N ALA A 52 13.88 11.59 -20.00
CA ALA A 52 14.79 10.44 -19.99
C ALA A 52 14.76 9.68 -18.67
N LEU A 53 14.89 10.40 -17.55
CA LEU A 53 14.88 9.82 -16.22
C LEU A 53 13.53 9.19 -15.86
N LYS A 54 12.41 9.80 -16.28
CA LYS A 54 11.08 9.19 -16.11
C LYS A 54 10.95 7.90 -16.92
N PHE A 55 11.46 7.89 -18.15
CA PHE A 55 11.44 6.70 -18.98
C PHE A 55 12.34 5.59 -18.41
N GLU A 56 13.51 5.93 -17.90
CA GLU A 56 14.42 4.99 -17.23
C GLU A 56 13.80 4.39 -15.97
N SER A 57 13.21 5.23 -15.11
CA SER A 57 12.48 4.77 -13.93
C SER A 57 11.34 3.83 -14.32
N PHE A 58 10.58 4.12 -15.38
CA PHE A 58 9.55 3.21 -15.88
C PHE A 58 10.11 1.87 -16.37
N VAL A 59 11.23 1.88 -17.10
CA VAL A 59 11.84 0.65 -17.62
C VAL A 59 12.38 -0.23 -16.49
N ILE A 60 13.00 0.36 -15.47
CA ILE A 60 13.60 -0.36 -14.35
C ILE A 60 12.55 -0.85 -13.35
N SER A 61 11.64 0.03 -12.93
CA SER A 61 10.68 -0.25 -11.87
C SER A 61 9.31 -0.74 -12.36
N GLY A 62 9.04 -0.62 -13.66
CA GLY A 62 7.74 -0.94 -14.23
C GLY A 62 6.64 0.07 -13.88
N LEU A 63 5.40 -0.30 -14.22
CA LEU A 63 4.23 0.57 -14.10
C LEU A 63 3.83 0.84 -12.63
N GLU A 64 4.18 -0.05 -11.71
CA GLU A 64 3.65 -0.03 -10.33
C GLU A 64 4.19 1.15 -9.50
N GLU A 65 5.50 1.43 -9.57
CA GLU A 65 6.10 2.61 -8.91
C GLU A 65 5.75 3.93 -9.62
N VAL A 66 5.70 3.92 -10.96
CA VAL A 66 5.33 5.12 -11.74
C VAL A 66 3.90 5.57 -11.43
N LEU A 67 2.97 4.65 -11.23
CA LEU A 67 1.61 4.96 -10.79
C LEU A 67 1.57 5.53 -9.37
N HIS A 68 2.43 5.01 -8.48
CA HIS A 68 2.57 5.51 -7.11
C HIS A 68 3.04 6.96 -7.05
N ASP A 69 4.10 7.29 -7.80
CA ASP A 69 4.70 8.64 -7.82
C ASP A 69 3.82 9.68 -8.50
N ASN A 70 3.02 9.28 -9.50
CA ASN A 70 2.07 10.17 -10.16
C ASN A 70 0.73 10.28 -9.41
N GLN A 71 0.61 9.74 -8.19
CA GLN A 71 -0.63 9.68 -7.41
C GLN A 71 -1.81 9.04 -8.17
N VAL A 72 -1.52 8.26 -9.21
CA VAL A 72 -2.50 7.44 -9.93
C VAL A 72 -2.61 6.10 -9.20
N THR A 73 -2.85 6.15 -7.90
CA THR A 73 -2.97 4.97 -7.03
C THR A 73 -4.42 4.55 -6.84
N SER A 74 -5.24 4.63 -7.89
CA SER A 74 -6.52 3.93 -7.89
C SER A 74 -6.35 2.43 -8.15
N THR A 75 -5.21 1.83 -7.80
CA THR A 75 -5.10 0.38 -7.68
C THR A 75 -5.93 0.00 -6.45
N VAL A 76 -7.10 -0.57 -6.71
CA VAL A 76 -8.02 -1.02 -5.66
C VAL A 76 -7.29 -2.02 -4.76
N GLN A 77 -6.90 -1.57 -3.57
CA GLN A 77 -6.22 -2.42 -2.60
C GLN A 77 -7.22 -3.35 -1.92
N MET A 78 -6.87 -4.63 -1.86
CA MET A 78 -7.72 -5.65 -1.27
C MET A 78 -7.78 -5.49 0.25
N ASN A 79 -8.98 -5.27 0.81
CA ASN A 79 -9.19 -5.18 2.25
C ASN A 79 -9.79 -6.48 2.78
N TYR A 80 -8.96 -7.41 3.22
CA TYR A 80 -9.42 -8.71 3.74
C TYR A 80 -10.17 -8.59 5.08
N ASP A 81 -9.78 -7.64 5.94
CA ASP A 81 -10.37 -7.45 7.27
C ASP A 81 -11.82 -6.93 7.24
N ASN A 82 -12.13 -6.12 6.23
CA ASN A 82 -13.45 -5.55 5.98
C ASN A 82 -13.90 -5.86 4.56
N TYR A 83 -13.71 -7.10 4.11
CA TYR A 83 -14.00 -7.53 2.75
C TYR A 83 -15.43 -7.18 2.32
N GLU A 84 -16.42 -7.53 3.14
CA GLU A 84 -17.83 -7.25 2.82
C GLU A 84 -18.09 -5.75 2.63
N ARG A 85 -17.62 -4.89 3.55
CA ARG A 85 -17.87 -3.45 3.46
C ARG A 85 -17.03 -2.74 2.41
N LYS A 86 -15.71 -2.93 2.45
CA LYS A 86 -14.76 -2.14 1.66
C LYS A 86 -14.48 -2.73 0.29
N VAL A 87 -14.81 -3.99 0.06
CA VAL A 87 -14.64 -4.62 -1.25
C VAL A 87 -16.01 -4.84 -1.90
N VAL A 88 -16.87 -5.65 -1.27
CA VAL A 88 -18.14 -6.06 -1.88
C VAL A 88 -19.11 -4.89 -1.99
N GLU A 89 -19.41 -4.20 -0.89
CA GLU A 89 -20.40 -3.13 -0.85
C GLU A 89 -19.89 -1.86 -1.55
N TRP A 90 -18.62 -1.50 -1.32
CA TRP A 90 -18.06 -0.26 -1.85
C TRP A 90 -17.77 -0.31 -3.35
N PHE A 91 -17.19 -1.41 -3.84
CA PHE A 91 -16.86 -1.54 -5.27
C PHE A 91 -17.90 -2.33 -6.07
N GLY A 92 -18.85 -2.99 -5.41
CA GLY A 92 -19.86 -3.82 -6.07
C GLY A 92 -19.27 -5.06 -6.73
N VAL A 93 -18.21 -5.65 -6.16
CA VAL A 93 -17.52 -6.82 -6.72
C VAL A 93 -17.38 -7.92 -5.68
N GLU A 94 -17.58 -9.17 -6.09
CA GLU A 94 -17.45 -10.33 -5.24
C GLU A 94 -16.49 -11.35 -5.86
N LEU A 95 -15.65 -11.94 -5.02
CA LEU A 95 -14.80 -13.06 -5.38
C LEU A 95 -15.60 -14.37 -5.28
N ILE A 96 -16.05 -14.85 -6.44
CA ILE A 96 -16.82 -16.08 -6.57
C ILE A 96 -15.87 -17.28 -6.64
N GLY A 97 -16.32 -18.41 -6.08
CA GLY A 97 -15.59 -19.68 -6.16
C GLY A 97 -14.33 -19.72 -5.30
N TRP A 98 -14.29 -18.93 -4.21
CA TRP A 98 -13.26 -19.07 -3.19
C TRP A 98 -13.31 -20.48 -2.57
N PRO A 99 -12.17 -21.15 -2.35
CA PRO A 99 -12.14 -22.50 -1.76
C PRO A 99 -12.87 -22.55 -0.42
N THR A 100 -13.82 -23.47 -0.27
CA THR A 100 -14.68 -23.56 0.92
C THR A 100 -13.91 -23.93 2.18
N ASP A 101 -12.82 -24.69 2.05
CA ASP A 101 -11.90 -25.04 3.13
C ASP A 101 -11.10 -23.83 3.65
N LEU A 102 -11.06 -22.73 2.89
CA LEU A 102 -10.34 -21.51 3.22
C LEU A 102 -11.26 -20.36 3.63
N LEU A 103 -12.57 -20.60 3.77
CA LEU A 103 -13.49 -19.63 4.32
C LEU A 103 -13.21 -19.35 5.81
N PRO A 104 -13.42 -18.13 6.31
CA PRO A 104 -13.77 -16.91 5.56
C PRO A 104 -12.61 -16.39 4.69
N ILE A 105 -12.92 -15.58 3.67
CA ILE A 105 -11.92 -14.93 2.80
C ILE A 105 -10.92 -14.18 3.70
N ARG A 106 -9.64 -14.50 3.54
CA ARG A 106 -8.56 -14.01 4.39
C ARG A 106 -7.34 -13.68 3.55
N ASN A 107 -6.46 -12.86 4.13
CA ASN A 107 -5.19 -12.52 3.50
C ASN A 107 -4.40 -13.81 3.20
N PRO A 108 -3.92 -14.03 1.96
CA PRO A 108 -3.06 -15.17 1.63
C PRO A 108 -1.85 -15.34 2.54
N GLY A 109 -1.27 -14.27 3.08
CA GLY A 109 -0.19 -14.35 4.07
C GLY A 109 -0.61 -14.98 5.41
N HIS A 110 -1.91 -15.09 5.68
CA HIS A 110 -2.48 -15.77 6.84
C HIS A 110 -3.15 -17.11 6.46
N ILE A 111 -3.10 -17.52 5.18
CA ILE A 111 -3.52 -18.85 4.74
C ILE A 111 -2.35 -19.79 5.07
N GLY A 112 -2.55 -20.67 6.04
CA GLY A 112 -1.47 -21.51 6.56
C GLY A 112 -1.08 -22.64 5.60
N GLY A 113 0.22 -22.86 5.44
CA GLY A 113 0.75 -24.03 4.74
C GLY A 113 0.76 -23.90 3.21
N ARG A 114 1.82 -24.44 2.60
CA ARG A 114 2.04 -24.40 1.15
C ARG A 114 0.88 -25.00 0.35
N ASP A 115 0.29 -26.08 0.85
CA ASP A 115 -0.77 -26.81 0.15
C ASP A 115 -2.06 -25.99 0.04
N GLN A 116 -2.42 -25.23 1.07
CA GLN A 116 -3.61 -24.37 1.06
C GLN A 116 -3.43 -23.19 0.09
N VAL A 117 -2.25 -22.56 0.12
CA VAL A 117 -1.91 -21.48 -0.82
C VAL A 117 -1.89 -22.00 -2.25
N GLN A 118 -1.35 -23.21 -2.48
CA GLN A 118 -1.33 -23.82 -3.81
C GLN A 118 -2.74 -24.13 -4.33
N LYS A 119 -3.65 -24.59 -3.47
CA LYS A 119 -5.06 -24.79 -3.84
C LYS A 119 -5.71 -23.48 -4.27
N LEU A 120 -5.50 -22.40 -3.51
CA LEU A 120 -6.02 -21.08 -3.86
C LEU A 120 -5.44 -20.60 -5.20
N LEU A 121 -4.12 -20.76 -5.39
CA LEU A 121 -3.46 -20.40 -6.64
C LEU A 121 -4.04 -21.18 -7.82
N ASN A 122 -4.24 -22.49 -7.66
CA ASN A 122 -4.84 -23.33 -8.69
C ASN A 122 -6.26 -22.86 -9.01
N ALA A 123 -7.07 -22.55 -8.01
CA ALA A 123 -8.43 -22.07 -8.20
C ALA A 123 -8.48 -20.74 -8.98
N LEU A 124 -7.59 -19.79 -8.66
CA LEU A 124 -7.47 -18.53 -9.40
C LEU A 124 -6.96 -18.73 -10.83
N THR A 125 -5.97 -19.60 -11.01
CA THR A 125 -5.34 -19.87 -12.32
C THR A 125 -6.32 -20.56 -13.26
N THR A 126 -7.08 -21.53 -12.75
CA THR A 126 -8.10 -22.29 -13.50
C THR A 126 -9.40 -21.53 -13.69
N LYS A 127 -9.50 -20.28 -13.20
CA LYS A 127 -10.73 -19.47 -13.19
C LYS A 127 -11.89 -20.12 -12.41
N ALA A 128 -11.60 -21.09 -11.53
CA ALA A 128 -12.57 -21.57 -10.56
C ALA A 128 -12.88 -20.49 -9.51
N SER A 129 -11.89 -19.65 -9.16
CA SER A 129 -12.07 -18.42 -8.40
C SER A 129 -11.91 -17.21 -9.31
N TYR A 130 -12.89 -16.30 -9.33
CA TYR A 130 -12.85 -15.10 -10.15
C TYR A 130 -13.68 -13.96 -9.57
N TRP A 131 -13.33 -12.73 -9.94
CA TRP A 131 -14.08 -11.55 -9.58
C TRP A 131 -15.30 -11.39 -10.47
N LYS A 132 -16.49 -11.32 -9.85
CA LYS A 132 -17.75 -11.01 -10.51
C LYS A 132 -18.19 -9.61 -10.08
N LYS A 133 -18.54 -8.78 -11.06
CA LYS A 133 -19.27 -7.52 -10.80
C LYS A 133 -20.72 -7.86 -10.45
N LEU A 134 -21.17 -7.38 -9.30
CA LEU A 134 -22.56 -7.54 -8.86
C LEU A 134 -23.46 -6.56 -9.60
N SER A 135 -24.70 -6.97 -9.88
CA SER A 135 -25.75 -6.02 -10.27
C SER A 135 -26.16 -5.16 -9.07
N GLU A 136 -26.81 -4.03 -9.34
CA GLU A 136 -27.32 -3.15 -8.29
C GLU A 136 -28.30 -3.89 -7.34
N GLU A 137 -29.11 -4.79 -7.88
CA GLU A 137 -30.05 -5.60 -7.10
C GLU A 137 -29.35 -6.69 -6.28
N GLU A 138 -28.32 -7.32 -6.82
CA GLU A 138 -27.47 -8.26 -6.09
C GLU A 138 -26.75 -7.56 -4.93
N LEU A 139 -26.21 -6.36 -5.19
CA LEU A 139 -25.53 -5.54 -4.19
C LEU A 139 -26.45 -5.13 -3.04
N ARG A 140 -27.66 -4.62 -3.35
CA ARG A 140 -28.65 -4.26 -2.32
C ARG A 140 -29.04 -5.45 -1.46
N ARG A 141 -29.28 -6.62 -2.07
CA ARG A 141 -29.56 -7.85 -1.32
C ARG A 141 -28.38 -8.22 -0.42
N ARG A 142 -27.15 -8.07 -0.90
CA ARG A 142 -25.95 -8.36 -0.11
C ARG A 142 -25.82 -7.44 1.10
N ILE A 143 -26.06 -6.14 0.94
CA ILE A 143 -26.04 -5.16 2.03
C ILE A 143 -27.06 -5.54 3.12
N VAL A 144 -28.29 -5.90 2.73
CA VAL A 144 -29.34 -6.32 3.68
C VAL A 144 -28.92 -7.59 4.42
N LEU A 145 -28.46 -8.62 3.71
CA LEU A 145 -28.01 -9.87 4.32
C LEU A 145 -26.83 -9.66 5.28
N ASN A 146 -25.87 -8.82 4.91
CA ASN A 146 -24.73 -8.48 5.77
C ASN A 146 -25.17 -7.75 7.03
N GLY A 147 -26.16 -6.85 6.93
CA GLY A 147 -26.80 -6.21 8.09
C GLY A 147 -27.49 -7.21 9.02
N GLU A 148 -28.23 -8.17 8.48
CA GLU A 148 -28.88 -9.24 9.25
C GLU A 148 -27.85 -10.13 9.97
N ARG A 149 -26.78 -10.52 9.26
CA ARG A 149 -25.66 -11.29 9.83
C ARG A 149 -25.02 -10.56 11.01
N GLN A 150 -24.80 -9.26 10.86
CA GLN A 150 -24.27 -8.43 11.94
C GLN A 150 -25.24 -8.33 13.12
N ALA A 151 -26.54 -8.19 12.87
CA ALA A 151 -27.56 -8.17 13.92
C ALA A 151 -27.65 -9.50 14.70
N ARG A 152 -27.35 -10.63 14.05
CA ARG A 152 -27.19 -11.94 14.71
C ARG A 152 -25.89 -12.07 15.52
N GLY A 153 -25.01 -11.08 15.48
CA GLY A 153 -23.73 -11.07 16.18
C GLY A 153 -22.55 -11.62 15.38
N GLU A 154 -22.71 -11.92 14.09
CA GLU A 154 -21.58 -12.28 13.23
C GLU A 154 -20.70 -11.04 13.01
N ASN A 155 -19.37 -11.20 13.08
CA ASN A 155 -18.42 -10.10 12.90
C ASN A 155 -18.19 -9.80 11.40
N VAL A 156 -19.24 -9.30 10.74
CA VAL A 156 -19.25 -8.96 9.30
C VAL A 156 -18.49 -7.67 9.03
N TYR A 157 -18.63 -6.68 9.91
CA TYR A 157 -17.92 -5.42 9.84
C TYR A 157 -17.06 -5.24 11.08
N LYS A 158 -15.75 -5.10 10.89
CA LYS A 158 -14.87 -4.79 12.01
C LYS A 158 -15.03 -3.33 12.41
N PRO A 159 -15.33 -3.03 13.68
CA PRO A 159 -15.34 -1.66 14.17
C PRO A 159 -13.96 -1.02 14.01
N HIS A 160 -13.91 0.25 13.61
CA HIS A 160 -12.66 1.00 13.64
C HIS A 160 -12.21 1.15 15.10
N LYS A 161 -10.94 0.87 15.40
CA LYS A 161 -10.36 1.20 16.71
C LYS A 161 -10.54 2.70 16.93
N LYS A 162 -11.29 3.11 17.95
CA LYS A 162 -11.28 4.51 18.37
C LYS A 162 -9.82 4.87 18.67
N CYS A 163 -9.34 5.95 18.07
CA CYS A 163 -8.01 6.46 18.39
C CYS A 163 -8.08 6.94 19.84
N THR A 164 -7.65 6.10 20.77
CA THR A 164 -7.35 6.55 22.12
C THR A 164 -6.10 7.40 21.98
N LEU A 165 -6.27 8.73 21.95
CA LEU A 165 -5.18 9.64 22.25
C LEU A 165 -4.80 9.33 23.70
N GLN A 166 -3.89 8.37 23.90
CA GLN A 166 -3.17 8.23 25.16
C GLN A 166 -2.33 9.49 25.27
N GLY A 167 -2.87 10.47 26.00
CA GLY A 167 -2.08 11.53 26.56
C GLY A 167 -0.91 10.89 27.29
N THR A 168 0.29 11.26 26.87
CA THR A 168 1.52 11.01 27.60
C THR A 168 1.43 11.74 28.94
N GLU A 169 0.84 11.09 29.93
CA GLU A 169 1.04 11.50 31.31
C GLU A 169 2.50 11.21 31.67
N LYS A 170 3.30 12.28 31.68
CA LYS A 170 4.67 12.27 32.19
C LYS A 170 4.61 11.91 33.68
N SER A 171 5.14 10.75 34.04
CA SER A 171 5.36 10.38 35.45
C SER A 171 6.21 11.44 36.17
N PRO A 172 5.94 11.74 37.45
CA PRO A 172 6.76 12.66 38.24
C PRO A 172 8.11 12.01 38.58
N ALA A 173 9.17 12.82 38.61
CA ALA A 173 10.52 12.41 38.94
C ALA A 173 10.65 11.96 40.41
N THR A 174 11.19 10.75 40.62
CA THR A 174 11.63 10.27 41.92
C THR A 174 12.90 10.99 42.34
N VAL A 175 12.82 11.84 43.36
CA VAL A 175 13.99 12.40 44.07
C VAL A 175 14.38 11.42 45.17
N ALA A 176 15.58 10.86 45.06
CA ALA A 176 16.24 10.16 46.17
C ALA A 176 16.94 11.17 47.08
N PRO A 177 16.93 10.97 48.41
CA PRO A 177 17.96 11.50 49.28
C PRO A 177 18.85 10.36 49.82
N ASN A 178 20.16 10.51 49.60
CA ASN A 178 21.20 9.68 50.20
C ASN A 178 21.50 10.15 51.64
N THR A 179 21.61 9.17 52.54
CA THR A 179 22.59 8.98 53.64
C THR A 179 23.23 10.20 54.33
N ASP A 180 23.12 10.32 55.66
CA ASP A 180 24.09 9.73 56.60
C ASP A 180 23.83 10.08 58.09
N ALA A 181 24.14 9.09 58.93
CA ALA A 181 24.44 9.02 60.36
C ALA A 181 24.26 10.24 61.31
N SER A 182 23.59 10.01 62.44
CA SER A 182 24.18 10.21 63.79
C SER A 182 23.34 9.52 64.88
N ASP A 183 24.03 8.75 65.71
CA ASP A 183 23.58 8.23 67.01
C ASP A 183 23.06 9.35 67.93
N LEU A 184 22.11 9.04 68.82
CA LEU A 184 22.34 9.04 70.27
C LEU A 184 21.07 8.67 71.04
N ASP A 185 21.37 8.07 72.18
CA ASP A 185 20.58 7.28 73.09
C ASP A 185 19.74 8.12 74.09
N ASP A 186 18.78 7.41 74.67
CA ASP A 186 18.37 7.47 76.08
C ASP A 186 17.30 8.43 76.64
N SER A 187 16.60 7.83 77.63
CA SER A 187 15.71 8.35 78.69
C SER A 187 14.24 8.60 78.35
N ASP A 188 13.25 7.91 78.92
CA ASP A 188 12.91 7.51 80.31
C ASP A 188 11.65 8.29 80.76
N GLY A 189 10.76 7.63 81.51
CA GLY A 189 9.76 8.31 82.33
C GLY A 189 8.28 8.06 82.01
N GLY A 190 7.77 6.91 82.44
CA GLY A 190 6.72 6.86 83.48
C GLY A 190 5.34 7.52 83.25
N ASN A 191 4.36 6.66 82.95
CA ASN A 191 3.15 6.38 83.74
C ASN A 191 2.23 7.52 84.25
N MET A 192 0.95 7.46 83.87
CA MET A 192 -0.19 7.83 84.72
C MET A 192 -1.37 6.88 84.44
N ALA A 193 -1.56 5.89 85.32
CA ALA A 193 -2.82 5.47 85.95
C ALA A 193 -2.69 4.05 86.51
#